data_AF-A0A417YP66-F1
#
_entry.id   AF-A0A417YP66-F1
#
_cell.length_a   1.000
_cell.length_b   1.000
_cell.length_c   1.000
_cell.angle_alpha   90.00
_cell.angle_beta   90.00
_cell.angle_gamma   90.00
#
_symmetry.space_group_name_H-M   'P 1'
#
loop_
_entity.id
_entity.type
_entity.pdbx_description
1 polymer ?
#
loop_
_entity_poly.entity_id
_entity_poly.type
_entity_poly.pdbx_seq_one_letter_code
_entity_poly.pdbx_strand_id
1 'polypeptide(L)'
;MRVYEMTTHPTALEMIGYLLVRGGTHVIAYAKAIEVATGVEVGKMLPVPSLDNNKFDHAKKFMDQGLYNVLYTWGEEDYRDINQIWKGANPETGETLRVIDGMPKGAPVPDFPELPEQFAPGIDRDDYHRILKRLKSNM
;
A
#
# COMPACT_ATOMS: atom_id res chain seq x y z
N MET A 1 -3.70 -3.83 -13.00
CA MET A 1 -4.11 -4.76 -14.08
C MET A 1 -3.24 -4.62 -15.32
N ARG A 2 -3.39 -3.57 -16.13
CA ARG A 2 -2.62 -3.45 -17.39
C ARG A 2 -1.11 -3.60 -17.20
N VAL A 3 -0.53 -2.93 -16.19
CA VAL A 3 0.90 -3.09 -15.87
C VAL A 3 1.26 -4.52 -15.45
N TYR A 4 0.37 -5.21 -14.72
CA TYR A 4 0.55 -6.63 -14.35
C TYR A 4 0.61 -7.51 -15.59
N GLU A 5 -0.23 -7.24 -16.59
CA GLU A 5 -0.28 -7.97 -17.86
C GLU A 5 0.86 -7.59 -18.82
N MET A 6 1.59 -6.51 -18.53
CA MET A 6 2.69 -6.01 -19.34
C MET A 6 4.08 -6.40 -18.81
N THR A 7 4.15 -7.11 -17.68
CA THR A 7 5.43 -7.47 -17.05
C THR A 7 5.42 -8.90 -16.53
N THR A 8 6.59 -9.51 -16.52
CA THR A 8 6.84 -10.79 -15.85
C THR A 8 7.79 -10.63 -14.66
N HIS A 9 8.19 -9.38 -14.32
CA HIS A 9 9.16 -9.13 -13.27
C HIS A 9 8.56 -9.45 -11.89
N PRO A 10 9.14 -10.39 -11.11
CA PRO A 10 8.49 -10.91 -9.90
C PRO A 10 8.26 -9.83 -8.84
N THR A 11 9.21 -8.91 -8.63
CA THR A 11 9.03 -7.78 -7.69
C THR A 11 7.86 -6.88 -8.07
N ALA A 12 7.65 -6.63 -9.37
CA ALA A 12 6.55 -5.79 -9.85
C ALA A 12 5.22 -6.52 -9.66
N LEU A 13 5.16 -7.81 -10.01
CA LEU A 13 3.96 -8.62 -9.86
C LEU A 13 3.54 -8.79 -8.39
N GLU A 14 4.48 -9.02 -7.48
CA GLU A 14 4.21 -9.12 -6.04
C GLU A 14 3.68 -7.80 -5.48
N MET A 15 4.32 -6.69 -5.83
CA MET A 15 3.87 -5.35 -5.43
C MET A 15 2.48 -5.03 -5.98
N ILE A 16 2.23 -5.28 -7.27
CA ILE A 16 0.93 -5.03 -7.89
C ILE A 16 -0.14 -5.93 -7.28
N GLY A 17 0.15 -7.21 -7.03
CA GLY A 17 -0.77 -8.13 -6.37
C GLY A 17 -1.22 -7.62 -5.02
N TYR A 18 -0.29 -7.15 -4.19
CA TYR A 18 -0.60 -6.54 -2.90
C TYR A 18 -1.46 -5.27 -3.07
N LEU A 19 -1.06 -4.36 -3.96
CA LEU A 19 -1.75 -3.09 -4.15
C LEU A 19 -3.12 -3.23 -4.82
N LEU A 20 -3.38 -4.29 -5.59
CA LEU A 20 -4.73 -4.60 -6.09
C LEU A 20 -5.70 -4.90 -4.95
N VAL A 21 -5.27 -5.72 -3.98
CA VAL A 21 -6.05 -6.00 -2.76
C VAL A 21 -6.25 -4.74 -1.94
N ARG A 22 -5.17 -3.96 -1.69
CA ARG A 22 -5.30 -2.70 -0.93
C ARG A 22 -6.16 -1.66 -1.64
N GLY A 23 -6.05 -1.57 -2.97
CA GLY A 23 -6.84 -0.67 -3.79
C GLY A 23 -8.34 -0.96 -3.67
N GLY A 24 -8.73 -2.24 -3.75
CA GLY A 24 -10.14 -2.60 -3.57
C GLY A 24 -10.65 -2.38 -2.14
N THR A 25 -9.81 -2.57 -1.10
CA THR A 25 -10.15 -2.13 0.27
C THR A 25 -10.49 -0.64 0.31
N HIS A 26 -9.70 0.23 -0.33
CA HIS A 26 -9.98 1.67 -0.36
C HIS A 26 -11.26 1.98 -1.15
N VAL A 27 -11.46 1.32 -2.28
CA VAL A 27 -12.67 1.48 -3.11
C VAL A 27 -13.93 1.15 -2.29
N ILE A 28 -13.94 0.05 -1.54
CA ILE A 28 -15.05 -0.31 -0.64
C ILE A 28 -15.20 0.72 0.49
N ALA A 29 -14.08 1.20 1.08
CA ALA A 29 -14.12 2.16 2.17
C ALA A 29 -14.75 3.49 1.72
N TYR A 30 -14.36 3.99 0.55
CA TYR A 30 -14.95 5.20 -0.03
C TYR A 30 -16.41 4.98 -0.43
N ALA A 31 -16.76 3.82 -0.97
CA ALA A 31 -18.15 3.52 -1.30
C ALA A 31 -19.05 3.58 -0.05
N LYS A 32 -18.60 2.97 1.05
CA LYS A 32 -19.30 3.05 2.35
C LYS A 32 -19.35 4.47 2.89
N ALA A 33 -18.26 5.24 2.78
CA ALA A 33 -18.24 6.62 3.25
C ALA A 33 -19.24 7.50 2.48
N ILE A 34 -19.30 7.35 1.15
CA ILE A 34 -20.25 8.08 0.30
C ILE A 34 -21.69 7.67 0.64
N GLU A 35 -21.95 6.38 0.83
CA GLU A 35 -23.26 5.89 1.25
C GLU A 35 -23.69 6.48 2.59
N VAL A 36 -22.79 6.52 3.58
CA VAL A 36 -23.07 7.16 4.87
C VAL A 36 -23.34 8.65 4.72
N ALA A 37 -22.56 9.36 3.91
CA ALA A 37 -22.68 10.81 3.75
C ALA A 37 -23.89 11.25 2.92
N THR A 38 -24.36 10.40 1.99
CA THR A 38 -25.33 10.81 0.95
C THR A 38 -26.59 9.95 0.88
N GLY A 39 -26.57 8.76 1.49
CA GLY A 39 -27.60 7.73 1.31
C GLY A 39 -27.53 7.00 -0.04
N VAL A 40 -26.58 7.35 -0.92
CA VAL A 40 -26.43 6.74 -2.25
C VAL A 40 -25.53 5.51 -2.16
N GLU A 41 -26.07 4.36 -2.53
CA GLU A 41 -25.36 3.06 -2.53
C GLU A 41 -24.39 2.93 -3.72
N VAL A 42 -23.39 3.80 -3.81
CA VAL A 42 -22.39 3.80 -4.91
C VAL A 42 -21.61 2.48 -5.01
N GLY A 43 -21.55 1.71 -3.91
CA GLY A 43 -20.96 0.37 -3.90
C GLY A 43 -21.63 -0.61 -4.86
N LYS A 44 -22.92 -0.41 -5.18
CA LYS A 44 -23.64 -1.24 -6.18
C LYS A 44 -23.14 -1.06 -7.61
N MET A 45 -22.38 0.00 -7.89
CA MET A 45 -21.72 0.17 -9.19
C MET A 45 -20.47 -0.71 -9.31
N LEU A 46 -19.87 -1.13 -8.19
CA LEU A 46 -18.62 -1.86 -8.18
C LEU A 46 -18.79 -3.34 -8.53
N PRO A 47 -17.76 -3.97 -9.12
CA PRO A 47 -16.48 -3.36 -9.53
C PRO A 47 -16.57 -2.65 -10.89
N VAL A 48 -15.91 -1.47 -11.01
CA VAL A 48 -15.77 -0.73 -12.28
C VAL A 48 -14.29 -0.46 -12.59
N PRO A 49 -13.72 -1.04 -13.66
CA PRO A 49 -14.26 -2.14 -14.48
C PRO A 49 -14.45 -3.43 -13.66
N SER A 50 -15.12 -4.44 -14.22
CA SER A 50 -15.35 -5.71 -13.52
C SER A 50 -14.02 -6.39 -13.14
N LEU A 51 -13.62 -6.20 -11.89
CA LEU A 51 -12.33 -6.56 -11.32
C LEU A 51 -12.58 -7.67 -10.29
N ASP A 52 -12.03 -8.85 -10.54
CA ASP A 52 -11.94 -9.90 -9.53
C ASP A 52 -10.45 -10.14 -9.24
N ASN A 53 -10.03 -9.76 -8.04
CA ASN A 53 -8.65 -9.92 -7.59
C ASN A 53 -8.22 -11.39 -7.57
N ASN A 54 -9.15 -12.35 -7.48
CA ASN A 54 -8.82 -13.78 -7.51
C ASN A 54 -8.29 -14.26 -8.86
N LYS A 55 -8.44 -13.46 -9.93
CA LYS A 55 -7.88 -13.77 -11.26
C LYS A 55 -6.38 -13.49 -11.37
N PHE A 56 -5.77 -12.87 -10.37
CA PHE A 56 -4.35 -12.55 -10.36
C PHE A 56 -3.66 -13.32 -9.24
N ASP A 57 -2.82 -14.30 -9.58
CA ASP A 57 -2.17 -15.20 -8.60
C ASP A 57 -1.49 -14.44 -7.45
N HIS A 58 -0.76 -13.36 -7.78
CA HIS A 58 -0.06 -12.54 -6.78
C HIS A 58 -1.03 -11.73 -5.90
N ALA A 59 -2.24 -11.43 -6.35
CA ALA A 59 -3.28 -10.82 -5.52
C ALA A 59 -4.03 -11.87 -4.69
N LYS A 60 -4.34 -13.03 -5.28
CA LYS A 60 -5.03 -14.15 -4.61
C LYS A 60 -4.33 -14.55 -3.31
N LYS A 61 -3.00 -14.61 -3.33
CA LYS A 61 -2.18 -14.84 -2.12
C LYS A 61 -2.55 -13.91 -0.95
N PHE A 62 -2.84 -12.64 -1.22
CA PHE A 62 -3.21 -11.64 -0.20
C PHE A 62 -4.72 -11.63 0.11
N MET A 63 -5.55 -12.02 -0.86
CA MET A 63 -6.97 -12.31 -0.64
C MET A 63 -7.12 -13.47 0.36
N ASP A 64 -6.38 -14.56 0.17
CA ASP A 64 -6.38 -15.75 1.05
C ASP A 64 -5.88 -15.44 2.47
N GLN A 65 -5.05 -14.41 2.64
CA GLN A 65 -4.64 -13.89 3.95
C GLN A 65 -5.74 -13.04 4.63
N GLY A 66 -6.86 -12.79 3.95
CA GLY A 66 -7.95 -11.95 4.43
C GLY A 66 -7.63 -10.45 4.44
N LEU A 67 -6.55 -10.02 3.77
CA LEU A 67 -6.13 -8.61 3.80
C LEU A 67 -7.15 -7.68 3.13
N TYR A 68 -8.01 -8.21 2.26
CA TYR A 68 -9.09 -7.45 1.64
C TYR A 68 -10.11 -6.93 2.65
N ASN A 69 -10.23 -7.60 3.80
CA ASN A 69 -11.20 -7.32 4.86
C ASN A 69 -10.63 -6.42 5.96
N VAL A 70 -9.39 -5.93 5.80
CA VAL A 70 -8.64 -5.22 6.84
C VAL A 70 -8.31 -3.80 6.43
N LEU A 71 -8.66 -2.83 7.28
CA LEU A 71 -8.21 -1.44 7.20
C LEU A 71 -7.28 -1.13 8.38
N TYR A 72 -6.12 -0.52 8.11
CA TYR A 72 -5.11 -0.17 9.11
C TYR A 72 -5.22 1.31 9.47
N THR A 73 -5.07 1.66 10.75
CA THR A 73 -5.08 3.07 11.24
C THR A 73 -3.73 3.77 11.11
N TRP A 74 -2.67 3.03 10.73
CA TRP A 74 -1.29 3.52 10.64
C TRP A 74 -0.69 4.02 11.97
N GLY A 75 -1.29 3.63 13.09
CA GLY A 75 -0.82 4.00 14.43
C GLY A 75 -1.19 5.44 14.83
N GLU A 76 -2.13 6.04 14.11
CA GLU A 76 -2.62 7.39 14.38
C GLU A 76 -3.87 7.30 15.27
N GLU A 77 -3.75 7.72 16.53
CA GLU A 77 -4.82 7.56 17.53
C GLU A 77 -6.11 8.29 17.13
N ASP A 78 -5.98 9.43 16.45
CA ASP A 78 -7.09 10.28 16.01
C ASP A 78 -7.95 9.64 14.90
N TYR A 79 -7.47 8.57 14.24
CA TYR A 79 -8.18 7.93 13.13
C TYR A 79 -8.86 6.59 13.50
N ARG A 80 -8.95 6.25 14.79
CA ARG A 80 -9.59 5.00 15.25
C ARG A 80 -11.10 4.93 14.94
N ASP A 81 -11.77 6.06 14.77
CA ASP A 81 -13.19 6.15 14.43
C ASP A 81 -13.53 5.69 13.00
N ILE A 82 -12.53 5.31 12.20
CA ILE A 82 -12.76 4.71 10.88
C ILE A 82 -13.62 3.43 10.96
N ASN A 83 -13.67 2.76 12.12
CA ASN A 83 -14.56 1.63 12.37
C ASN A 83 -16.06 1.97 12.25
N GLN A 84 -16.43 3.25 12.31
CA GLN A 84 -17.79 3.71 12.13
C GLN A 84 -18.23 3.61 10.66
N ILE A 85 -17.28 3.64 9.73
CA ILE A 85 -17.48 3.48 8.28
C ILE A 85 -17.10 2.05 7.84
N TRP A 86 -15.91 1.57 8.23
CA TRP A 86 -15.36 0.27 7.85
C TRP A 86 -15.94 -0.85 8.73
N LYS A 87 -17.19 -1.24 8.44
CA LYS A 87 -17.93 -2.26 9.19
C LYS A 87 -18.88 -3.08 8.31
N GLY A 88 -19.37 -4.17 8.88
CA GLY A 88 -20.28 -5.11 8.23
C GLY A 88 -19.53 -6.10 7.34
N ALA A 89 -20.23 -6.70 6.39
CA ALA A 89 -19.64 -7.62 5.42
C ALA A 89 -18.91 -6.87 4.30
N ASN A 90 -17.83 -7.47 3.83
CA ASN A 90 -17.20 -7.13 2.57
C ASN A 90 -18.15 -7.55 1.42
N PRO A 91 -18.53 -6.64 0.51
CA PRO A 91 -19.47 -6.96 -0.57
C PRO A 91 -18.95 -7.99 -1.58
N GLU A 92 -17.63 -8.20 -1.69
CA GLU A 92 -17.05 -9.16 -2.64
C GLU A 92 -16.75 -10.51 -2.01
N THR A 93 -16.27 -10.55 -0.76
CA THR A 93 -15.86 -11.80 -0.09
C THR A 93 -16.92 -12.34 0.88
N GLY A 94 -17.88 -11.51 1.29
CA GLY A 94 -18.87 -11.84 2.33
C GLY A 94 -18.32 -11.90 3.75
N GLU A 95 -17.00 -11.77 3.93
CA GLU A 95 -16.35 -11.81 5.24
C GLU A 95 -16.53 -10.52 6.03
N THR A 96 -16.37 -10.58 7.35
CA THR A 96 -16.50 -9.41 8.22
C THR A 96 -15.30 -8.46 8.07
N LEU A 97 -15.61 -7.19 7.84
CA LEU A 97 -14.64 -6.10 7.82
C LEU A 97 -14.15 -5.79 9.23
N ARG A 98 -12.84 -5.62 9.38
CA ARG A 98 -12.19 -5.29 10.64
C ARG A 98 -11.15 -4.19 10.48
N VAL A 99 -11.02 -3.37 11.51
CA VAL A 99 -9.96 -2.36 11.63
C VAL A 99 -8.85 -2.94 12.49
N ILE A 100 -7.59 -2.74 12.07
CA ILE A 100 -6.41 -3.04 12.88
C ILE A 100 -5.78 -1.72 13.29
N ASP A 101 -5.62 -1.52 14.60
CA ASP A 101 -4.86 -0.38 15.11
C ASP A 101 -3.36 -0.61 14.89
N GLY A 102 -2.72 0.31 14.19
CA GLY A 102 -1.31 0.22 13.80
C GLY A 102 -1.11 -0.06 12.32
N MET A 103 0.05 -0.63 12.02
CA MET A 103 0.55 -0.88 10.67
C MET A 103 0.75 -2.39 10.42
N PRO A 104 0.69 -2.84 9.16
CA PRO A 104 1.19 -4.18 8.84
C PRO A 104 2.66 -4.31 9.25
N LYS A 105 3.11 -5.53 9.56
CA LYS A 105 4.51 -5.81 9.96
C LYS A 105 5.56 -5.25 8.98
N GLY A 106 5.21 -5.14 7.70
CA GLY A 106 6.08 -4.63 6.65
C GLY A 106 7.25 -5.57 6.33
N ALA A 107 8.24 -5.03 5.64
CA ALA A 107 9.49 -5.69 5.29
C ALA A 107 10.64 -4.67 5.32
N PRO A 108 11.91 -5.12 5.44
CA PRO A 108 13.06 -4.23 5.33
C PRO A 108 13.09 -3.49 3.99
N VAL A 109 13.47 -2.22 4.02
CA VAL A 109 13.75 -1.46 2.80
C VAL A 109 15.00 -2.08 2.15
N PRO A 110 14.98 -2.40 0.85
CA PRO A 110 16.15 -2.93 0.18
C PRO A 110 17.25 -1.87 0.14
N ASP A 111 18.46 -2.27 0.51
CA ASP A 111 19.66 -1.48 0.28
C ASP A 111 20.31 -1.96 -1.03
N PHE A 112 20.44 -1.05 -1.99
CA PHE A 112 20.94 -1.38 -3.32
C PHE A 112 22.45 -1.09 -3.39
N PRO A 113 23.21 -1.86 -4.19
CA PRO A 113 24.64 -1.61 -4.35
C PRO A 113 24.90 -0.22 -4.94
N GLU A 114 26.05 0.36 -4.59
CA GLU A 114 26.52 1.59 -5.21
C GLU A 114 26.64 1.41 -6.73
N LEU A 115 26.29 2.46 -7.47
CA LEU A 115 26.38 2.51 -8.94
C LEU A 115 27.23 3.73 -9.33
N PRO A 116 28.57 3.59 -9.38
CA PRO A 116 29.47 4.70 -9.69
C PRO A 116 29.19 5.38 -11.03
N GLU A 117 28.79 4.61 -12.05
CA GLU A 117 28.39 5.12 -13.37
C GLU A 117 27.12 6.00 -13.32
N GLN A 118 26.35 5.91 -12.22
CA GLN A 118 25.19 6.77 -11.93
C GLN A 118 25.50 7.83 -10.88
N PHE A 119 26.75 7.94 -10.41
CA PHE A 119 27.14 8.79 -9.29
C PHE A 119 26.28 8.55 -8.03
N ALA A 120 25.90 7.29 -7.77
CA ALA A 120 25.02 6.89 -6.67
C ALA A 120 25.76 6.02 -5.63
N PRO A 121 25.72 6.36 -4.32
CA PRO A 121 24.89 7.41 -3.69
C PRO A 121 25.40 8.84 -3.92
N GLY A 122 26.62 8.98 -4.43
CA GLY A 122 27.25 10.28 -4.71
C GLY A 122 27.98 10.83 -3.50
N ILE A 123 27.99 12.16 -3.36
CA ILE A 123 28.61 12.85 -2.23
C ILE A 123 27.69 12.73 -1.02
N ASP A 124 28.21 12.20 0.08
CA ASP A 124 27.47 12.03 1.32
C ASP A 124 27.87 13.05 2.40
N ARG A 125 27.29 12.91 3.60
CA ARG A 125 27.62 13.78 4.74
C ARG A 125 29.08 13.66 5.17
N ASP A 126 29.67 12.48 5.05
CA ASP A 126 31.04 12.23 5.46
C ASP A 126 32.04 12.88 4.51
N ASP A 127 31.71 12.97 3.22
CA ASP A 127 32.44 13.81 2.25
C ASP A 127 32.49 15.27 2.69
N TYR A 128 31.36 15.84 3.11
CA TYR A 128 31.34 17.21 3.61
C TYR A 128 32.17 17.38 4.88
N HIS A 129 32.14 16.40 5.81
CA HIS A 129 32.99 16.44 7.01
C HIS A 129 34.47 16.34 6.67
N ARG A 130 34.85 15.51 5.68
CA ARG A 130 36.22 15.41 5.16
C ARG A 130 36.67 16.75 4.57
N ILE A 131 35.83 17.42 3.80
CA ILE A 131 36.11 18.75 3.23
C ILE A 131 36.26 19.80 4.34
N LEU A 132 35.34 19.84 5.30
CA LEU A 132 35.38 20.77 6.43
C LEU A 132 36.68 20.61 7.24
N LYS A 133 37.12 19.37 7.48
CA LYS A 133 38.38 19.09 8.18
C LYS A 133 39.58 19.67 7.44
N ARG A 134 39.63 19.55 6.10
CA ARG A 134 40.71 20.14 5.26
C ARG A 134 40.69 21.66 5.25
N LEU A 135 39.51 22.28 5.24
CA LEU A 135 39.39 23.74 5.31
C LEU A 135 39.89 24.30 6.65
N LYS A 136 39.56 23.62 7.76
CA LYS A 136 39.99 24.01 9.11
C LYS A 136 41.48 23.81 9.38
N SER A 137 42.15 22.87 8.71
CA SER A 137 43.59 22.63 8.94
C SER A 137 44.50 23.70 8.35
N ASN A 138 43.96 24.58 7.51
CA ASN A 138 44.70 25.68 6.87
C ASN A 138 44.42 27.05 7.53
N MET A 139 43.69 27.07 8.65
CA MET A 139 43.50 28.23 9.53
C MET A 139 44.41 28.08 10.75
#